data_AF-A0A2Z5E9A5-F1
#
_entry.id   AF-A0A2Z5E9A5-F1
#
_cell.length_a   1.000
_cell.length_b   1.000
_cell.length_c   1.000
_cell.angle_alpha   90.00
_cell.angle_beta   90.00
_cell.angle_gamma   90.00
#
_symmetry.space_group_name_H-M   'P 1'
#
loop_
_entity.id
_entity.type
_entity.pdbx_description
1 polymer ?
#
loop_
_entity_poly.entity_id
_entity_poly.type
_entity_poly.pdbx_seq_one_letter_code
_entity_poly.pdbx_strand_id
1 'polypeptide(L)'
;MMPGNAGRLAALVLVAAVSLGAAPAQTSPAAPTPAAATAAPKVRVETLTAGTGEKPPEHSYVLINYKGMLPDGTVFDQNQQMPMALDEVVPGFALGLVQMQRGGKYKLTIPPELGYGAQASGPIPANATLVFEIDLLDFKTPEEIAVLMQQMQAQQSQAPAPQPGQ
;
A
#
# COMPACT_ATOMS: atom_id res chain seq x y z
N MET A 1 27.55 58.61 -30.88
CA MET A 1 26.63 57.55 -31.35
C MET A 1 25.30 57.75 -30.63
N MET A 2 24.20 57.63 -31.37
CA MET A 2 22.81 57.99 -31.03
C MET A 2 22.14 57.04 -29.98
N PRO A 3 20.81 57.06 -29.73
CA PRO A 3 20.08 57.86 -28.74
C PRO A 3 19.06 57.00 -27.92
N GLY A 4 18.09 57.64 -27.24
CA GLY A 4 16.81 57.04 -26.82
C GLY A 4 16.66 56.94 -25.30
N ASN A 5 15.60 57.46 -24.66
CA ASN A 5 14.21 57.44 -25.07
C ASN A 5 13.43 58.59 -24.41
N ALA A 6 12.41 59.08 -25.11
CA ALA A 6 11.54 60.18 -24.71
C ALA A 6 10.16 59.69 -24.26
N GLY A 7 9.54 60.42 -23.33
CA GLY A 7 8.09 60.45 -23.07
C GLY A 7 7.59 59.39 -22.06
N ARG A 8 6.65 59.67 -21.15
CA ARG A 8 5.69 60.77 -20.99
C ARG A 8 5.33 60.89 -19.49
N LEU A 9 4.93 62.09 -19.11
CA LEU A 9 4.57 62.55 -17.77
C LEU A 9 3.12 62.27 -17.38
N ALA A 10 2.88 62.28 -16.06
CA ALA A 10 1.65 62.66 -15.33
C ALA A 10 0.46 61.68 -15.41
N ALA A 11 -0.39 61.47 -14.41
CA ALA A 11 -0.60 61.81 -12.99
C ALA A 11 -1.67 60.76 -12.53
N LEU A 12 -2.09 60.52 -11.28
CA LEU A 12 -2.51 61.38 -10.18
C LEU A 12 -2.83 60.43 -8.98
N VAL A 13 -2.64 60.97 -7.78
CA VAL A 13 -2.69 60.34 -6.45
C VAL A 13 -4.10 59.89 -6.02
N LEU A 14 -4.20 58.80 -5.25
CA LEU A 14 -5.11 58.72 -4.10
C LEU A 14 -4.59 57.75 -3.03
N VAL A 15 -4.28 58.33 -1.88
CA VAL A 15 -3.82 57.68 -0.64
C VAL A 15 -5.03 57.08 0.08
N ALA A 16 -4.92 55.84 0.55
CA ALA A 16 -5.73 55.33 1.65
C ALA A 16 -4.79 54.67 2.68
N ALA A 17 -4.64 55.34 3.83
CA ALA A 17 -3.98 54.79 5.00
C ALA A 17 -4.99 53.99 5.82
N VAL A 18 -4.65 52.75 6.19
CA VAL A 18 -5.28 52.01 7.29
C VAL A 18 -4.16 51.43 8.16
N SER A 19 -4.19 51.82 9.43
CA SER A 19 -3.23 51.44 10.47
C SER A 19 -3.69 50.20 11.26
N LEU A 20 -2.72 49.57 11.92
CA LEU A 20 -2.79 48.62 13.06
C LEU A 20 -3.21 47.17 12.80
N GLY A 21 -2.23 46.27 12.96
CA GLY A 21 -2.45 44.84 13.18
C GLY A 21 -1.14 44.07 13.30
N ALA A 22 -0.47 44.15 14.45
CA ALA A 22 0.53 43.16 14.85
C ALA A 22 -0.21 41.91 15.36
N ALA A 23 0.03 40.77 14.72
CA ALA A 23 -0.27 39.46 15.30
C ALA A 23 0.93 38.52 15.04
N PRO A 24 1.42 37.80 16.07
CA PRO A 24 2.59 36.93 15.97
C PRO A 24 2.25 35.55 15.40
N ALA A 25 3.24 34.97 14.73
CA ALA A 25 3.50 33.53 14.56
C ALA A 25 2.32 32.61 14.21
N GLN A 26 2.30 32.15 12.95
CA GLN A 26 2.10 30.73 12.70
C GLN A 26 3.30 30.21 11.89
N THR A 27 4.31 29.77 12.63
CA THR A 27 5.21 28.72 12.19
C THR A 27 4.39 27.45 12.00
N SER A 28 4.32 26.94 10.78
CA SER A 28 4.47 25.50 10.54
C SER A 28 5.06 25.24 9.16
N PRO A 29 5.96 24.25 9.04
CA PRO A 29 6.91 24.14 7.95
C PRO A 29 6.42 23.18 6.85
N ALA A 30 7.06 23.30 5.69
CA ALA A 30 7.11 22.30 4.62
C ALA A 30 5.79 21.95 3.92
N ALA A 31 5.53 22.65 2.81
CA ALA A 31 4.95 21.95 1.66
C ALA A 31 5.87 20.75 1.35
N PRO A 32 5.35 19.51 1.26
CA PRO A 32 6.18 18.41 0.78
C PRO A 32 6.55 18.72 -0.66
N THR A 33 7.85 18.86 -0.88
CA THR A 33 8.49 18.92 -2.18
C THR A 33 7.90 17.83 -3.09
N PRO A 34 7.46 18.13 -4.33
CA PRO A 34 7.25 17.11 -5.35
C PRO A 34 8.62 16.68 -5.86
N ALA A 35 9.40 16.01 -4.99
CA ALA A 35 10.72 15.47 -5.29
C ALA A 35 10.77 14.01 -4.83
N ALA A 36 9.97 13.17 -5.49
CA ALA A 36 10.32 11.77 -5.66
C ALA A 36 10.34 11.53 -7.16
N ALA A 37 11.54 11.73 -7.71
CA ALA A 37 11.86 11.53 -9.11
C ALA A 37 11.43 10.15 -9.60
N THR A 38 10.92 10.14 -10.83
CA THR A 38 10.90 9.08 -11.85
C THR A 38 11.91 7.95 -11.63
N ALA A 39 11.63 7.07 -10.69
CA ALA A 39 12.09 5.69 -10.72
C ALA A 39 10.85 4.88 -11.12
N ALA A 40 10.96 4.06 -12.16
CA ALA A 40 9.86 3.18 -12.57
C ALA A 40 9.24 2.51 -11.34
N PRO A 41 7.90 2.48 -11.20
CA PRO A 41 7.26 1.95 -10.00
C PRO A 41 7.73 0.53 -9.78
N LYS A 42 8.60 0.35 -8.78
CA LYS A 42 9.11 -0.96 -8.41
C LYS A 42 8.88 -1.15 -6.93
N VAL A 43 8.24 -2.27 -6.60
CA VAL A 43 8.12 -2.72 -5.22
C VAL A 43 9.53 -2.98 -4.69
N ARG A 44 9.84 -2.42 -3.53
CA ARG A 44 11.07 -2.77 -2.81
C ARG A 44 10.74 -3.91 -1.87
N VAL A 45 11.42 -5.04 -2.05
CA VAL A 45 11.31 -6.21 -1.18
C VAL A 45 12.58 -6.27 -0.34
N GLU A 46 12.46 -6.11 0.97
CA GLU A 46 13.55 -6.28 1.93
C GLU A 46 13.34 -7.57 2.71
N THR A 47 14.29 -8.49 2.68
CA THR A 47 14.24 -9.71 3.47
C THR A 47 14.67 -9.42 4.90
N LEU A 48 13.75 -9.53 5.86
CA LEU A 48 14.06 -9.40 7.29
C LEU A 48 14.53 -10.74 7.85
N THR A 49 13.80 -11.81 7.52
CA THR A 49 14.11 -13.19 7.88
C THR A 49 13.88 -14.05 6.64
N ALA A 50 14.93 -14.69 6.13
CA ALA A 50 14.77 -15.63 5.03
C ALA A 50 13.94 -16.84 5.50
N GLY A 51 12.90 -17.18 4.73
CA GLY A 51 12.18 -18.43 4.91
C GLY A 51 12.99 -19.62 4.41
N THR A 52 12.58 -20.82 4.77
CA THR A 52 13.23 -22.07 4.36
C THR A 52 12.39 -22.91 3.42
N GLY A 53 11.14 -22.51 3.16
CA GLY A 53 10.24 -23.23 2.27
C GLY A 53 10.15 -22.64 0.86
N GLU A 54 9.31 -23.27 0.05
CA GLU A 54 9.04 -22.83 -1.32
C GLU A 54 8.41 -21.44 -1.39
N LYS A 55 8.45 -20.87 -2.58
CA LYS A 55 7.77 -19.62 -2.90
C LYS A 55 6.34 -19.92 -3.32
N PRO A 56 5.36 -19.11 -2.91
CA PRO A 56 4.00 -19.28 -3.38
C PRO A 56 3.95 -19.04 -4.89
N PRO A 57 3.36 -19.95 -5.68
CA PRO A 57 3.13 -19.68 -7.09
C PRO A 57 2.10 -18.57 -7.27
N GLU A 58 2.05 -18.01 -8.48
CA GLU A 58 1.04 -17.03 -8.86
C GLU A 58 -0.37 -17.59 -8.61
N HIS A 59 -1.33 -16.73 -8.28
CA HIS A 59 -2.72 -17.09 -7.99
C HIS A 59 -2.96 -18.00 -6.77
N SER A 60 -1.96 -18.17 -5.89
CA SER A 60 -2.12 -18.98 -4.68
C SER A 60 -2.82 -18.26 -3.54
N TYR A 61 -3.28 -19.04 -2.56
CA TYR A 61 -3.77 -18.55 -1.28
C TYR A 61 -2.63 -18.59 -0.26
N VAL A 62 -2.22 -17.43 0.24
CA VAL A 62 -1.20 -17.33 1.29
C VAL A 62 -1.84 -17.12 2.65
N LEU A 63 -1.28 -17.75 3.67
CA LEU A 63 -1.59 -17.49 5.06
C LEU A 63 -0.46 -16.66 5.65
N ILE A 64 -0.73 -15.40 5.94
CA ILE A 64 0.31 -14.47 6.36
C ILE A 64 -0.11 -13.66 7.59
N ASN A 65 0.87 -13.25 8.37
CA ASN A 65 0.71 -12.10 9.25
C ASN A 65 1.20 -10.88 8.50
N TYR A 66 0.45 -9.79 8.52
CA TYR A 66 0.92 -8.56 7.91
C TYR A 66 0.65 -7.37 8.82
N LYS A 67 1.49 -6.35 8.66
CA LYS A 67 1.36 -5.05 9.30
C LYS A 67 1.60 -3.98 8.26
N GLY A 68 0.53 -3.34 7.83
CA GLY A 68 0.51 -2.20 6.93
C GLY A 68 0.68 -0.89 7.69
N MET A 69 1.71 -0.15 7.33
CA MET A 69 2.06 1.13 7.89
C MET A 69 2.46 2.12 6.80
N LEU A 70 2.19 3.38 7.06
CA LEU A 70 2.65 4.50 6.23
C LEU A 70 4.14 4.78 6.54
N PRO A 71 4.87 5.48 5.64
CA PRO A 71 6.29 5.81 5.83
C PRO A 71 6.55 6.74 7.03
N ASP A 72 5.52 7.37 7.58
CA ASP A 72 5.55 8.14 8.82
C ASP A 72 5.50 7.25 10.09
N GLY A 73 5.27 5.94 9.93
CA GLY A 73 5.09 4.97 11.02
C GLY A 73 3.64 4.73 11.43
N THR A 74 2.68 5.42 10.82
CA THR A 74 1.25 5.26 11.12
C THR A 74 0.77 3.89 10.63
N VAL A 75 0.40 3.01 11.55
CA VAL A 75 -0.19 1.70 11.22
C VAL A 75 -1.62 1.91 10.78
N PHE A 76 -1.93 1.55 9.54
CA PHE A 76 -3.26 1.70 8.98
C PHE A 76 -4.04 0.39 8.98
N ASP A 77 -3.35 -0.75 8.91
CA ASP A 77 -3.97 -2.07 8.92
C ASP A 77 -2.98 -3.10 9.46
N GLN A 78 -3.44 -4.09 10.22
CA GLN A 78 -2.61 -5.20 10.68
C GLN A 78 -3.49 -6.41 10.97
N ASN A 79 -3.04 -7.58 10.57
CA ASN A 79 -3.75 -8.81 10.84
C ASN A 79 -2.80 -10.01 10.96
N GLN A 80 -3.27 -11.05 11.64
CA GLN A 80 -2.51 -12.27 11.87
C GLN A 80 -3.28 -13.48 11.36
N GLN A 81 -2.57 -14.45 10.81
CA GLN A 81 -3.13 -15.67 10.21
C GLN A 81 -4.27 -15.35 9.23
N MET A 82 -4.11 -14.27 8.46
CA MET A 82 -5.10 -13.85 7.48
C MET A 82 -4.85 -14.60 6.17
N PRO A 83 -5.79 -15.43 5.70
CA PRO A 83 -5.72 -15.98 4.36
C PRO A 83 -5.96 -14.87 3.34
N MET A 84 -5.06 -14.71 2.38
CA MET A 84 -5.20 -13.77 1.27
C MET A 84 -4.91 -14.46 -0.05
N ALA A 85 -5.77 -14.24 -1.03
CA ALA A 85 -5.50 -14.64 -2.40
C ALA A 85 -4.58 -13.61 -3.06
N LEU A 86 -3.56 -14.08 -3.79
CA LEU A 86 -2.66 -13.18 -4.54
C LEU A 86 -3.41 -12.33 -5.59
N ASP A 87 -4.57 -12.80 -6.07
CA ASP A 87 -5.42 -12.07 -7.02
C ASP A 87 -6.29 -10.97 -6.40
N GLU A 88 -6.57 -11.05 -5.10
CA GLU A 88 -7.47 -10.10 -4.41
C GLU A 88 -6.70 -8.96 -3.74
N VAL A 89 -5.37 -9.01 -3.75
CA VAL A 89 -4.50 -7.99 -3.17
C VAL A 89 -3.99 -7.01 -4.21
N VAL A 90 -3.50 -5.85 -3.76
CA VAL A 90 -2.93 -4.85 -4.66
C VAL A 90 -1.74 -5.43 -5.44
N PRO A 91 -1.51 -5.02 -6.70
CA PRO A 91 -0.49 -5.61 -7.57
C PRO A 91 0.92 -5.62 -6.94
N GLY A 92 1.29 -4.53 -6.25
CA GLY A 92 2.58 -4.45 -5.58
C GLY A 92 2.75 -5.46 -4.45
N PHE A 93 1.65 -5.86 -3.80
CA PHE A 93 1.66 -6.84 -2.73
C PHE A 93 1.82 -8.24 -3.31
N ALA A 94 1.07 -8.58 -4.36
CA ALA A 94 1.22 -9.83 -5.09
C ALA A 94 2.65 -10.03 -5.62
N LEU A 95 3.23 -9.00 -6.25
CA LEU A 95 4.62 -9.01 -6.76
C LEU A 95 5.68 -9.19 -5.66
N GLY A 96 5.38 -8.74 -4.44
CA GLY A 96 6.24 -8.97 -3.28
C GLY A 96 6.11 -10.39 -2.75
N LEU A 97 4.88 -10.88 -2.57
CA LEU A 97 4.58 -12.21 -2.02
C LEU A 97 5.20 -13.34 -2.85
N VAL A 98 5.14 -13.28 -4.18
CA VAL A 98 5.74 -14.32 -5.05
C VAL A 98 7.27 -14.41 -4.92
N GLN A 99 7.91 -13.37 -4.38
CA GLN A 99 9.36 -13.37 -4.11
C GLN A 99 9.70 -13.89 -2.71
N MET A 100 8.70 -14.03 -1.84
CA MET A 100 8.88 -14.48 -0.47
C MET A 100 8.94 -16.01 -0.38
N GLN A 101 9.62 -16.50 0.65
CA GLN A 101 9.73 -17.93 0.95
C GLN A 101 8.87 -18.27 2.16
N ARG A 102 8.29 -19.47 2.17
CA ARG A 102 7.52 -19.98 3.31
C ARG A 102 8.32 -20.00 4.59
N GLY A 103 7.69 -19.51 5.67
CA GLY A 103 8.29 -19.31 6.98
C GLY A 103 9.17 -18.06 7.09
N GLY A 104 9.18 -17.18 6.08
CA GLY A 104 10.04 -15.99 6.05
C GLY A 104 9.32 -14.70 6.37
N LYS A 105 10.09 -13.71 6.85
CA LYS A 105 9.65 -12.35 7.14
C LYS A 105 10.26 -11.37 6.15
N TYR A 106 9.43 -10.53 5.54
CA TYR A 106 9.87 -9.56 4.55
C TYR A 106 9.16 -8.23 4.81
N LYS A 107 9.80 -7.15 4.39
CA LYS A 107 9.25 -5.80 4.40
C LYS A 107 9.11 -5.33 2.96
N LEU A 108 7.88 -5.08 2.53
CA LEU A 108 7.54 -4.55 1.22
C LEU A 108 7.35 -3.04 1.32
N THR A 109 7.97 -2.29 0.43
CA THR A 109 7.60 -0.88 0.20
C THR A 109 6.95 -0.80 -1.16
N ILE A 110 5.65 -0.48 -1.16
CA ILE A 110 4.81 -0.43 -2.34
C ILE A 110 4.56 1.05 -2.67
N PRO A 111 5.04 1.56 -3.81
CA PRO A 111 4.71 2.91 -4.25
C PRO A 111 3.20 3.01 -4.55
N PRO A 112 2.61 4.21 -4.47
CA PRO A 112 1.18 4.39 -4.70
C PRO A 112 0.70 3.83 -6.03
N GLU A 113 1.51 3.93 -7.10
CA GLU A 113 1.19 3.40 -8.43
C GLU A 113 0.90 1.89 -8.46
N LEU A 114 1.46 1.12 -7.53
CA LEU A 114 1.24 -0.33 -7.39
C LEU A 114 0.37 -0.69 -6.16
N GLY A 115 -0.15 0.32 -5.47
CA GLY A 115 -1.02 0.20 -4.30
C GLY A 115 -2.42 0.76 -4.60
N TYR A 116 -2.79 1.84 -3.91
CA TYR A 116 -4.11 2.49 -4.06
C TYR A 116 -4.13 3.68 -5.03
N GLY A 117 -2.98 4.05 -5.60
CA GLY A 117 -2.86 5.12 -6.59
C GLY A 117 -3.35 6.48 -6.07
N ALA A 118 -4.08 7.20 -6.91
CA ALA A 118 -4.68 8.49 -6.58
C ALA A 118 -5.96 8.39 -5.73
N GLN A 119 -6.36 7.18 -5.33
CA GLN A 119 -7.54 6.95 -4.51
C GLN A 119 -7.16 6.87 -3.03
N ALA A 120 -7.85 7.62 -2.17
CA ALA A 120 -7.75 7.43 -0.73
C ALA A 120 -8.58 6.20 -0.32
N SER A 121 -8.10 5.43 0.65
CA SER A 121 -8.76 4.23 1.16
C SER A 121 -8.72 4.22 2.68
N GLY A 122 -9.85 4.56 3.32
CA GLY A 122 -9.95 4.68 4.78
C GLY A 122 -8.86 5.59 5.37
N PRO A 123 -7.95 5.07 6.22
CA PRO A 123 -6.82 5.82 6.78
C PRO A 123 -5.67 6.10 5.80
N ILE A 124 -5.69 5.53 4.59
CA ILE A 124 -4.62 5.66 3.59
C ILE A 124 -4.91 6.87 2.69
N PRO A 125 -4.04 7.91 2.68
CA PRO A 125 -4.22 9.05 1.80
C PRO A 125 -3.98 8.70 0.33
N ALA A 126 -4.52 9.51 -0.57
CA ALA A 126 -4.24 9.40 -2.00
C ALA A 126 -2.73 9.61 -2.27
N ASN A 127 -2.18 8.85 -3.22
CA ASN A 127 -0.76 8.83 -3.56
C ASN A 127 0.17 8.47 -2.39
N ALA A 128 -0.32 7.71 -1.41
CA ALA A 128 0.50 7.22 -0.31
C ALA A 128 1.37 6.03 -0.72
N THR A 129 2.64 6.08 -0.32
CA THR A 129 3.51 4.90 -0.29
C THR A 129 3.11 4.03 0.89
N LEU A 130 3.04 2.72 0.69
CA LEU A 130 2.67 1.75 1.71
C LEU A 130 3.89 0.93 2.11
N VAL A 131 4.07 0.72 3.40
CA VAL A 131 5.09 -0.17 3.95
C VAL A 131 4.37 -1.34 4.61
N PHE A 132 4.63 -2.56 4.16
CA PHE A 132 4.05 -3.76 4.72
C PHE A 132 5.13 -4.65 5.27
N GLU A 133 5.08 -4.95 6.56
CA GLU A 133 5.83 -6.08 7.12
C GLU A 133 4.97 -7.32 7.02
N ILE A 134 5.51 -8.38 6.42
CA ILE A 134 4.77 -9.60 6.15
C ILE A 134 5.58 -10.80 6.66
N ASP A 135 4.95 -11.63 7.47
CA ASP A 135 5.42 -12.97 7.80
C ASP A 135 4.60 -13.99 7.00
N LEU A 136 5.24 -14.67 6.07
CA LEU A 136 4.59 -15.73 5.31
C LEU A 136 4.62 -17.02 6.12
N LEU A 137 3.50 -17.37 6.73
CA LEU A 137 3.38 -18.56 7.56
C LEU A 137 3.28 -19.81 6.67
N ASP A 138 2.30 -19.81 5.77
CA ASP A 138 2.03 -20.93 4.88
C ASP A 138 1.39 -20.45 3.57
N PHE A 139 1.26 -21.33 2.60
CA PHE A 139 0.47 -21.08 1.39
C PHE A 139 -0.14 -22.38 0.86
N LYS A 140 -1.22 -22.25 0.10
CA LYS A 140 -1.90 -23.33 -0.59
C LYS A 140 -2.16 -22.92 -2.02
N THR A 141 -1.82 -23.80 -2.94
CA THR A 141 -2.14 -23.63 -4.35
C THR A 141 -3.65 -23.82 -4.57
N PRO A 142 -4.22 -23.24 -5.64
CA PRO A 142 -5.61 -23.47 -6.01
C PRO A 142 -5.93 -24.95 -6.19
N GLU A 143 -4.96 -25.72 -6.69
CA GLU A 143 -5.09 -27.17 -6.87
C GLU A 143 -5.20 -27.90 -5.53
N GLU A 144 -4.38 -27.55 -4.53
CA GLU A 144 -4.49 -28.13 -3.19
C GLU A 144 -5.86 -27.82 -2.54
N ILE A 145 -6.35 -26.59 -2.72
CA ILE A 145 -7.68 -26.20 -2.23
C ILE A 145 -8.78 -26.97 -2.96
N ALA A 146 -8.67 -27.15 -4.28
CA ALA A 146 -9.63 -27.92 -5.07
C ALA A 146 -9.65 -29.40 -4.68
N VAL A 147 -8.48 -30.01 -4.46
CA VAL A 147 -8.35 -31.39 -3.97
C VAL A 147 -8.94 -31.54 -2.57
N LEU A 148 -8.72 -30.56 -1.69
CA LEU A 148 -9.32 -30.55 -0.35
C LEU A 148 -10.85 -30.47 -0.41
N MET A 149 -11.41 -29.59 -1.24
CA MET A 149 -12.86 -29.48 -1.45
C MET A 149 -13.45 -30.76 -2.02
N GLN A 150 -12.79 -31.38 -3.00
CA GLN A 150 -13.22 -32.65 -3.58
C GLN A 150 -13.24 -33.76 -2.53
N GLN A 151 -12.23 -33.83 -1.66
CA GLN A 151 -12.19 -34.78 -0.55
C GLN A 151 -13.30 -34.54 0.47
N MET A 152 -13.61 -33.28 0.80
CA MET A 152 -14.72 -32.94 1.69
C MET A 152 -16.08 -33.32 1.10
N GLN A 153 -16.29 -33.06 -0.19
CA GLN A 153 -17.52 -33.46 -0.89
C GLN A 153 -17.66 -34.99 -0.96
N ALA A 154 -16.56 -35.70 -1.21
CA ALA A 154 -16.54 -37.17 -1.22
C ALA A 154 -16.82 -37.77 0.17
N GLN A 155 -16.39 -37.11 1.25
CA GLN A 155 -16.71 -37.53 2.63
C GLN A 155 -18.15 -37.22 3.03
N GLN A 156 -18.69 -36.05 2.67
CA GLN A 156 -20.11 -35.73 2.93
C GLN A 156 -21.06 -36.64 2.15
N SER A 157 -20.65 -37.09 0.96
CA SER A 157 -21.40 -38.08 0.17
C SER A 157 -21.34 -39.50 0.74
N GLN A 158 -20.43 -39.76 1.69
CA GLN A 158 -20.24 -41.05 2.36
C GLN A 158 -20.63 -41.02 3.84
N ALA A 159 -21.09 -39.87 4.36
CA ALA A 159 -21.71 -39.83 5.68
C ALA A 159 -23.02 -40.64 5.62
N PRO A 160 -23.19 -41.70 6.43
CA PRO A 160 -24.44 -42.44 6.45
C PRO A 160 -25.57 -41.46 6.79
N ALA A 161 -26.64 -41.49 6.00
CA ALA A 161 -27.84 -40.70 6.27
C ALA A 161 -28.24 -40.89 7.76
N PRO A 162 -28.59 -39.83 8.49
CA PRO A 162 -29.10 -39.99 9.85
C PRO A 162 -30.29 -40.96 9.78
N GLN A 163 -30.13 -42.13 10.39
CA GLN A 163 -31.20 -43.12 10.42
C GLN A 163 -32.41 -42.44 11.09
N PRO A 164 -33.58 -42.38 10.43
CA PRO A 164 -34.76 -41.81 11.05
C PRO A 164 -35.20 -42.75 12.18
N GLY A 165 -35.13 -42.26 13.41
CA GLY A 165 -35.90 -42.70 14.57
C GLY A 165 -35.79 -44.18 14.96
N GLN A 166 -35.10 -44.45 16.06
CA GLN A 166 -35.54 -45.51 16.99
C GLN A 166 -36.45 -44.89 18.04
#